data_AF-A0A8T5MQ76-F1
#
_entry.id   AF-A0A8T5MQ76-F1
#
_cell.length_a   1.000
_cell.length_b   1.000
_cell.length_c   1.000
_cell.angle_alpha   90.00
_cell.angle_beta   90.00
_cell.angle_gamma   90.00
#
_symmetry.space_group_name_H-M   'P 1'
#
loop_
_entity.id
_entity.type
_entity.pdbx_description
1 polymer ?
#
loop_
_entity_poly.entity_id
_entity_poly.type
_entity_poly.pdbx_seq_one_letter_code
_entity_poly.pdbx_strand_id
1 'polypeptide(L)'
;MGFFDDVRENVAYRLKRKAKDTISDKVTDSVSKGVKKVVSKDSSPKCPKCRKKFEGEPKFCPSCGAKLVKTCKDCNADYPLSTKFCEHCGKPLR
;
A
#
# COMPACT_ATOMS: atom_id res chain seq x y z
N MET A 1 -6.12 -48.56 35.17
CA MET A 1 -7.43 -47.95 35.47
C MET A 1 -7.21 -46.63 36.19
N GLY A 2 -7.67 -45.52 35.60
CA GLY A 2 -7.60 -44.19 36.20
C GLY A 2 -8.20 -43.15 35.25
N PHE A 3 -9.52 -43.26 35.07
CA PHE A 3 -10.49 -42.58 34.20
C PHE A 3 -10.36 -41.05 33.96
N PHE A 4 -9.38 -40.37 34.55
CA PHE A 4 -9.29 -38.90 34.57
C PHE A 4 -8.23 -38.27 33.66
N ASP A 5 -7.48 -39.07 32.89
CA ASP A 5 -6.51 -38.55 31.90
C ASP A 5 -7.12 -38.40 30.50
N ASP A 6 -8.19 -39.15 30.18
CA ASP A 6 -8.89 -39.08 28.88
C ASP A 6 -9.79 -37.84 28.71
N VAL A 7 -10.15 -37.17 29.83
CA VAL A 7 -10.98 -35.96 29.78
C VAL A 7 -10.16 -34.76 29.29
N ARG A 8 -8.85 -34.70 29.54
CA ARG A 8 -8.02 -33.54 29.20
C ARG A 8 -7.69 -33.47 27.70
N GLU A 9 -7.48 -34.61 27.04
CA GLU A 9 -7.21 -34.67 25.60
C GLU A 9 -8.44 -34.39 24.72
N ASN A 10 -9.64 -34.72 25.20
CA ASN A 10 -10.88 -34.44 24.47
C ASN A 10 -11.32 -32.95 24.52
N VAL A 11 -10.99 -32.22 25.60
CA VAL A 11 -11.27 -30.76 25.71
C VAL A 11 -10.34 -29.95 24.80
N ALA A 12 -9.07 -30.33 24.69
CA ALA A 12 -8.11 -29.68 23.79
C ALA A 12 -8.48 -29.86 22.31
N TYR A 13 -8.99 -31.04 21.93
CA TYR A 13 -9.44 -31.32 20.56
C TYR A 13 -10.70 -30.52 20.17
N ARG A 14 -11.59 -30.22 21.11
CA ARG A 14 -12.82 -29.44 20.87
C ARG A 14 -12.57 -27.93 20.79
N LEU A 15 -11.59 -27.39 21.52
CA LEU A 15 -11.17 -25.99 21.40
C LEU A 15 -10.51 -25.69 20.04
N LYS A 16 -9.76 -26.64 19.47
CA LYS A 16 -9.19 -26.50 18.12
C LYS A 16 -10.23 -26.47 16.99
N ARG A 17 -11.48 -26.91 17.21
CA ARG A 17 -12.56 -26.73 16.22
C ARG A 17 -13.14 -25.31 16.23
N LYS A 18 -13.29 -24.68 17.40
CA LYS A 18 -13.82 -23.30 17.49
C LYS A 18 -12.86 -22.23 16.96
N ALA A 19 -11.56 -22.52 16.87
CA ALA A 19 -10.59 -21.62 16.24
C ALA A 19 -10.60 -21.69 14.69
N LYS A 20 -11.22 -22.71 14.09
CA LYS A 20 -11.20 -22.96 12.63
C LYS A 20 -12.43 -22.43 11.89
N ASP A 21 -13.43 -21.90 12.61
CA ASP A 21 -14.67 -21.32 12.05
C ASP A 21 -14.67 -19.79 12.03
N THR A 22 -13.55 -19.12 12.32
CA THR A 22 -13.48 -17.66 12.27
C THR A 22 -12.55 -17.20 11.16
N ILE A 23 -13.05 -17.19 9.91
CA ILE A 23 -12.78 -16.22 8.83
C ILE A 23 -11.30 -16.02 8.36
N SER A 24 -10.28 -16.56 9.03
CA SER A 24 -8.87 -16.26 8.72
C SER A 24 -8.23 -17.19 7.69
N ASP A 25 -8.64 -18.45 7.57
CA ASP A 25 -7.97 -19.38 6.65
C ASP A 25 -8.48 -19.33 5.20
N LYS A 26 -9.73 -18.87 4.95
CA LYS A 26 -10.23 -18.68 3.57
C LYS A 26 -9.84 -17.32 2.98
N VAL A 27 -9.71 -16.31 3.83
CA VAL A 27 -9.32 -14.97 3.38
C VAL A 27 -7.84 -14.96 3.01
N THR A 28 -6.97 -15.67 3.74
CA THR A 28 -5.52 -15.62 3.52
C THR A 28 -5.03 -16.38 2.28
N ASP A 29 -5.59 -17.55 1.90
CA ASP A 29 -5.17 -18.24 0.64
C ASP A 29 -5.62 -17.46 -0.60
N SER A 30 -6.81 -16.85 -0.56
CA SER A 30 -7.34 -16.02 -1.65
C SER A 30 -6.63 -14.65 -1.71
N VAL A 31 -6.31 -14.06 -0.56
CA VAL A 31 -5.52 -12.82 -0.44
C VAL A 31 -4.08 -13.04 -0.90
N SER A 32 -3.47 -14.20 -0.65
CA SER A 32 -2.07 -14.47 -1.01
C SER A 32 -1.86 -14.55 -2.53
N LYS A 33 -2.87 -15.00 -3.29
CA LYS A 33 -2.85 -14.98 -4.76
C LYS A 33 -3.31 -13.65 -5.37
N GLY A 34 -4.03 -12.82 -4.62
CA GLY A 34 -4.52 -11.50 -5.06
C GLY A 34 -3.60 -10.31 -4.72
N VAL A 35 -2.90 -10.34 -3.59
CA VAL A 35 -2.08 -9.20 -3.11
C VAL A 35 -0.77 -9.05 -3.87
N LYS A 36 -0.27 -10.12 -4.51
CA LYS A 36 0.99 -10.06 -5.27
C LYS A 36 0.95 -9.14 -6.50
N LYS A 37 -0.23 -8.69 -6.95
CA LYS A 37 -0.39 -7.81 -8.12
C LYS A 37 -0.71 -6.34 -7.78
N VAL A 38 -0.85 -5.97 -6.50
CA VAL A 38 -1.18 -4.59 -6.11
C VAL A 38 0.02 -3.76 -5.64
N VAL A 39 1.18 -4.39 -5.46
CA VAL A 39 2.46 -3.70 -5.25
C VAL A 39 3.39 -3.85 -6.47
N SER A 40 2.82 -3.75 -7.66
CA SER A 40 3.57 -3.60 -8.91
C SER A 40 3.24 -2.24 -9.49
N LYS A 41 3.79 -1.20 -8.86
CA LYS A 41 3.84 0.15 -9.43
C LYS A 41 5.27 0.42 -9.91
N ASP A 42 5.80 -0.49 -10.71
CA ASP A 42 7.01 -0.33 -11.54
C ASP A 42 6.76 0.65 -12.71
N SER A 43 5.96 1.68 -12.47
CA SER A 43 5.83 2.82 -13.35
C SER A 43 6.73 3.91 -12.79
N SER A 44 8.05 3.65 -12.72
CA SER A 44 9.02 4.65 -12.26
C SER A 44 8.90 5.87 -13.18
N PRO A 45 8.37 7.01 -12.69
CA PRO A 45 8.23 8.20 -13.50
C PRO A 45 9.59 8.63 -14.06
N LYS A 46 9.59 9.10 -15.31
CA LYS A 46 10.79 9.59 -16.00
C LYS A 46 10.83 11.10 -15.91
N CYS A 47 12.01 11.65 -15.70
CA CYS A 47 12.18 13.10 -15.70
C CYS A 47 11.89 13.66 -17.11
N PRO A 48 11.03 14.68 -17.27
CA PRO A 48 10.75 15.27 -18.57
C PRO A 48 11.96 16.03 -19.16
N LYS A 49 12.95 16.39 -18.32
CA LYS A 49 14.14 17.14 -18.75
C LYS A 49 15.30 16.22 -19.15
N CYS A 50 15.68 15.27 -18.28
CA CYS A 50 16.84 14.40 -18.51
C CYS A 50 16.48 12.96 -18.89
N ARG A 51 15.18 12.60 -18.88
CA ARG A 51 14.65 11.25 -19.17
C ARG A 51 15.11 10.14 -18.23
N LYS A 52 15.85 10.49 -17.17
CA LYS A 52 16.29 9.54 -16.15
C LYS A 52 15.10 9.10 -15.30
N LYS A 53 15.08 7.81 -14.95
CA LYS A 53 14.07 7.24 -14.06
C LYS A 53 14.35 7.71 -12.64
N PHE A 54 13.28 7.96 -11.89
CA PHE A 54 13.35 8.19 -10.46
C PHE A 54 12.25 7.37 -9.78
N GLU A 55 12.48 7.04 -8.52
CA GLU A 55 11.54 6.27 -7.70
C GLU A 55 10.76 7.21 -6.78
N GLY A 56 9.47 6.93 -6.61
CA GLY A 56 8.57 7.75 -5.80
C GLY A 56 8.21 9.12 -6.42
N GLU A 57 7.97 10.09 -5.54
CA GLU A 57 7.50 11.44 -5.88
C GLU A 57 8.48 12.52 -5.38
N PRO A 58 9.74 12.55 -5.88
CA PRO A 58 10.73 13.52 -5.44
C PRO A 58 10.37 14.94 -5.90
N LYS A 59 10.65 15.94 -5.05
CA LYS A 59 10.41 17.37 -5.38
C LYS A 59 11.31 17.86 -6.53
N PHE A 60 12.52 17.30 -6.62
CA PHE A 60 13.52 17.62 -7.64
C PHE A 60 14.10 16.33 -8.22
N CYS A 61 14.49 16.36 -9.49
CA CYS A 61 15.12 15.21 -10.13
C CYS A 61 16.52 14.96 -9.54
N PRO A 62 16.82 13.78 -8.98
CA PRO A 62 18.12 13.48 -8.37
C PRO A 62 19.28 13.41 -9.38
N SER A 63 18.98 13.38 -10.69
CA SER A 63 20.00 13.31 -11.74
C SER A 63 20.30 14.64 -12.43
N CYS A 64 19.37 15.59 -12.44
CA CYS A 64 19.56 16.85 -13.17
C CYS A 64 19.07 18.11 -12.42
N GLY A 65 18.47 17.96 -11.24
CA GLY A 65 17.94 19.09 -10.46
C GLY A 65 16.65 19.71 -10.98
N ALA A 66 16.04 19.18 -12.05
CA ALA A 66 14.76 19.71 -12.56
C ALA A 66 13.65 19.58 -11.51
N LYS A 67 12.85 20.64 -11.33
CA LYS A 67 11.68 20.62 -10.43
C LYS A 67 10.60 19.69 -10.99
N LEU A 68 10.15 18.73 -10.18
CA LEU A 68 9.16 17.71 -10.54
C LEU A 68 7.83 17.90 -9.81
N VAL A 69 7.64 19.08 -9.21
CA VAL A 69 6.44 19.49 -8.49
C VAL A 69 5.92 20.81 -9.02
N LYS A 70 4.60 20.96 -8.96
CA LYS A 70 3.90 22.23 -9.19
C LYS A 70 3.61 22.88 -7.85
N THR A 71 3.78 24.19 -7.79
CA THR A 71 3.44 24.98 -6.61
C THR A 71 2.17 25.77 -6.91
N CYS A 72 1.18 25.69 -6.04
CA CYS A 72 0.00 26.52 -6.17
C CYS A 72 0.35 27.99 -5.88
N LYS A 73 -0.07 28.93 -6.73
CA LYS A 73 0.18 30.37 -6.51
C LYS A 73 -0.69 30.97 -5.40
N ASP A 74 -1.85 30.37 -5.11
CA ASP A 74 -2.80 30.89 -4.12
C ASP A 74 -2.53 30.34 -2.71
N CYS A 75 -2.22 29.05 -2.57
CA CYS A 75 -2.01 28.42 -1.26
C CYS A 75 -0.54 28.05 -0.97
N ASN A 76 0.37 28.23 -1.92
CA ASN A 76 1.79 27.89 -1.80
C ASN A 76 2.10 26.41 -1.51
N ALA A 77 1.12 25.52 -1.59
CA ALA A 77 1.34 24.08 -1.43
C ALA A 77 2.01 23.46 -2.67
N ASP A 78 2.92 22.51 -2.42
CA ASP A 78 3.58 21.70 -3.44
C ASP A 78 2.83 20.41 -3.76
N TYR A 79 2.69 20.13 -5.04
CA TYR A 79 1.99 18.96 -5.57
C TYR A 79 2.81 18.28 -6.66
N PRO A 80 2.67 16.96 -6.85
CA PRO A 80 3.33 16.26 -7.95
C PRO A 80 2.78 16.74 -9.30
N LEU A 81 3.58 16.59 -10.37
CA LEU A 81 3.18 16.94 -11.74
C LEU A 81 1.93 16.19 -12.24
N SER A 82 1.59 15.06 -11.62
CA SER A 82 0.38 14.27 -11.87
C SER A 82 -0.89 15.00 -11.44
N THR A 83 -0.81 15.88 -10.45
CA THR A 83 -1.96 16.61 -9.90
C THR A 83 -2.33 17.79 -10.81
N LYS A 84 -3.62 17.86 -11.18
CA LYS A 84 -4.18 18.91 -12.04
C LYS A 84 -4.84 20.04 -11.26
N PHE A 85 -5.27 19.80 -10.03
CA PHE A 85 -6.04 20.75 -9.20
C PHE A 85 -5.54 20.75 -7.77
N CYS A 86 -5.57 21.93 -7.15
CA CYS A 86 -5.23 22.16 -5.76
C CYS A 86 -6.37 21.67 -4.84
N GLU A 87 -6.08 20.78 -3.90
CA GLU A 87 -7.08 20.28 -2.94
C GLU A 87 -7.40 21.31 -1.84
N HIS A 88 -6.45 22.19 -1.53
CA HIS A 88 -6.64 23.24 -0.53
C HIS A 88 -7.47 24.44 -1.02
N CYS A 89 -7.41 24.75 -2.31
CA CYS A 89 -7.91 26.01 -2.87
C CYS A 89 -8.83 25.83 -4.09
N GLY A 90 -8.97 24.61 -4.60
CA GLY A 90 -9.84 24.27 -5.74
C GLY A 90 -9.36 24.76 -7.11
N LYS A 91 -8.26 25.51 -7.19
CA LYS A 91 -7.75 26.08 -8.43
C LYS A 91 -6.89 25.11 -9.25
N PRO A 92 -6.85 25.25 -10.59
CA PRO A 92 -6.04 24.38 -11.44
C PRO A 92 -4.53 24.67 -11.26
N LEU A 93 -3.75 23.60 -11.11
CA LEU A 93 -2.28 23.63 -11.05
C LEU A 93 -1.73 23.51 -12.49
N ARG A 94 -1.57 24.66 -13.15
CA ARG A 94 -1.00 24.78 -14.50
C ARG A 94 0.44 25.28 -14.45
#